data_AF-A0A7D5SI80-F1
#
_entry.id   AF-A0A7D5SI80-F1
#
_cell.length_a   1.000
_cell.length_b   1.000
_cell.length_c   1.000
_cell.angle_alpha   90.00
_cell.angle_beta   90.00
_cell.angle_gamma   90.00
#
_symmetry.space_group_name_H-M   'P 1'
#
loop_
_entity.id
_entity.type
_entity.pdbx_description
1 polymer ?
#
loop_
_entity_poly.entity_id
_entity_poly.type
_entity_poly.pdbx_seq_one_letter_code
_entity_poly.pdbx_strand_id
1 'polypeptide(L)'
;MKNFSLLFVLVLFAFAFNTINSTAQTVVVTSPDGSSKTFNSIPEALNGASDGDIVYLPAGSFDGNIVINKRLQIIGAGYNTKVRGADGVTYLTGSVRIVTGASGGSLQGVYISGEIRFGTDASNQKVDNYVISRCFVNFLYLGVTWDAENTNDNILITENIIEGAMFGAKASNVKVIKNVLRQTSLLGRLATRFKNAVFSNNIFIPLDDYPFNDVTGCIMQNNIITNGKFSNVNDFANNQFLNNLYTSTDGLTTGGVVRSEGNVRMDLAEIFVNYKGGPLTFDDDYHLTPKAINAIRATDGGQVGLYGTDSPFKDYGIPVNPAIKEAKISPMTNSKGQLKINFKVEAQSK
;
A
#
# COMPACT_ATOMS: atom_id res chain seq x y z
N MET A 1 -57.63 -22.33 -31.51
CA MET A 1 -56.20 -22.70 -31.69
C MET A 1 -55.27 -21.50 -31.91
N LYS A 2 -55.59 -20.28 -31.45
CA LYS A 2 -54.73 -19.07 -31.65
C LYS A 2 -54.03 -18.58 -30.37
N ASN A 3 -54.30 -19.20 -29.21
CA ASN A 3 -53.78 -18.72 -27.92
C ASN A 3 -52.73 -19.67 -27.29
N PHE A 4 -52.43 -20.81 -27.93
CA PHE A 4 -51.43 -21.76 -27.42
C PHE A 4 -50.01 -21.47 -27.93
N SER A 5 -49.88 -20.79 -29.07
CA SER A 5 -48.60 -20.44 -29.69
C SER A 5 -47.91 -19.25 -29.00
N LEU A 6 -48.68 -18.33 -28.41
CA LEU A 6 -48.14 -17.14 -27.74
C LEU A 6 -47.55 -17.47 -26.36
N LEU A 7 -48.10 -18.47 -25.68
CA LEU A 7 -47.63 -18.92 -24.36
C LEU A 7 -46.29 -19.68 -24.46
N PHE A 8 -46.06 -20.41 -25.56
CA PHE A 8 -44.81 -21.15 -25.78
C PHE A 8 -43.63 -20.23 -26.14
N VAL A 9 -43.89 -19.11 -26.81
CA VAL A 9 -42.86 -18.10 -27.17
C VAL A 9 -42.45 -17.26 -25.94
N LEU A 10 -43.38 -17.01 -25.01
CA LEU A 10 -43.08 -16.29 -23.76
C LEU A 10 -42.30 -17.13 -22.73
N VAL A 11 -42.51 -18.45 -22.69
CA VAL A 11 -41.74 -19.35 -21.81
C VAL A 11 -40.32 -19.60 -22.34
N LEU A 12 -40.10 -19.57 -23.66
CA LEU A 12 -38.76 -19.66 -24.25
C LEU A 12 -37.94 -18.37 -24.12
N PHE A 13 -38.57 -17.20 -24.03
CA PHE A 13 -37.88 -15.93 -23.73
C PHE A 13 -37.54 -15.74 -22.25
N ALA A 14 -38.22 -16.45 -21.33
CA ALA A 14 -37.92 -16.41 -19.90
C ALA A 14 -36.65 -17.20 -19.52
N PHE A 15 -36.20 -18.15 -20.36
CA PHE A 15 -34.93 -18.88 -20.16
C PHE A 15 -33.70 -18.17 -20.74
N ALA A 16 -33.88 -17.04 -21.43
CA ALA A 16 -32.77 -16.24 -21.98
C ALA A 16 -32.34 -15.09 -21.04
N PHE A 17 -32.85 -15.03 -19.82
CA PHE A 17 -32.37 -14.10 -18.80
C PHE A 17 -31.01 -14.57 -18.27
N ASN A 18 -29.98 -14.03 -18.92
CA ASN A 18 -28.70 -13.65 -18.33
C ASN A 18 -28.15 -14.62 -17.28
N THR A 19 -27.47 -15.67 -17.73
CA THR A 19 -26.23 -16.03 -17.06
C THR A 19 -25.26 -14.87 -17.29
N ILE A 20 -25.35 -13.85 -16.43
CA ILE A 20 -24.19 -13.01 -16.16
C ILE A 20 -23.20 -14.01 -15.60
N ASN A 21 -22.27 -14.47 -16.44
CA ASN A 21 -21.05 -15.08 -15.95
C ASN A 21 -20.39 -13.98 -15.11
N SER A 22 -20.74 -13.91 -13.83
CA SER A 22 -19.79 -13.47 -12.82
C SER A 22 -18.62 -14.41 -13.00
N THR A 23 -17.60 -13.96 -13.73
CA THR A 23 -16.33 -14.66 -13.74
C THR A 23 -15.88 -14.66 -12.28
N ALA A 24 -16.06 -15.78 -11.59
CA ALA A 24 -15.69 -15.90 -10.19
C ALA A 24 -14.22 -15.46 -10.07
N GLN A 25 -13.98 -14.38 -9.34
CA GLN A 25 -12.64 -13.87 -9.10
C GLN A 25 -11.88 -14.96 -8.33
N THR A 26 -11.01 -15.67 -9.03
CA THR A 26 -10.36 -16.86 -8.49
C THR A 26 -9.08 -16.47 -7.78
N VAL A 27 -9.05 -16.66 -6.47
CA VAL A 27 -7.85 -16.47 -5.65
C VAL A 27 -6.96 -17.70 -5.80
N VAL A 28 -5.67 -17.50 -6.07
CA VAL A 28 -4.71 -18.60 -6.28
C VAL A 28 -3.77 -18.68 -5.09
N VAL A 29 -3.67 -19.85 -4.47
CA VAL A 29 -2.67 -20.13 -3.43
C VAL A 29 -1.62 -21.04 -4.04
N THR A 30 -0.35 -20.66 -3.93
CA THR A 30 0.78 -21.44 -4.42
C THR A 30 1.71 -21.78 -3.26
N SER A 31 1.99 -23.07 -3.10
CA SER A 31 2.90 -23.56 -2.07
C SER A 31 4.36 -23.48 -2.51
N PRO A 32 5.32 -23.51 -1.57
CA PRO A 32 6.75 -23.43 -1.89
C PRO A 32 7.26 -24.55 -2.83
N ASP A 33 6.55 -25.68 -2.90
CA ASP A 33 6.85 -26.79 -3.81
C ASP A 33 6.36 -26.55 -5.25
N GLY A 34 5.68 -25.43 -5.51
CA GLY A 34 5.13 -25.04 -6.80
C GLY A 34 3.72 -25.55 -7.07
N SER A 35 3.09 -26.29 -6.14
CA SER A 35 1.70 -26.70 -6.28
C SER A 35 0.75 -25.51 -6.08
N SER A 36 -0.37 -25.48 -6.82
CA SER A 36 -1.34 -24.39 -6.73
C SER A 36 -2.77 -24.89 -6.51
N LYS A 37 -3.53 -24.13 -5.71
CA LYS A 37 -4.96 -24.32 -5.46
C LYS A 37 -5.72 -23.03 -5.79
N THR A 38 -6.97 -23.17 -6.18
CA THR A 38 -7.85 -22.06 -6.53
C THR A 38 -9.05 -22.00 -5.60
N PHE A 39 -9.45 -20.80 -5.20
CA PHE A 39 -10.56 -20.53 -4.29
C PHE A 39 -11.46 -19.43 -4.85
N ASN A 40 -12.73 -19.41 -4.43
CA ASN A 40 -13.70 -18.44 -4.92
C ASN A 40 -13.78 -17.18 -4.07
N SER A 41 -13.05 -17.14 -2.94
CA SER A 41 -12.99 -15.99 -2.05
C SER A 41 -11.66 -15.90 -1.30
N ILE A 42 -11.34 -14.70 -0.82
CA ILE A 42 -10.14 -14.47 0.01
C ILE A 42 -10.20 -15.28 1.31
N PRO A 43 -11.30 -15.29 2.10
CA PRO A 43 -11.36 -16.06 3.33
C PRO A 43 -11.14 -17.57 3.13
N GLU A 44 -11.71 -18.15 2.07
CA GLU A 44 -11.46 -19.56 1.73
C GLU A 44 -9.99 -19.82 1.40
N ALA A 45 -9.37 -18.93 0.62
CA ALA A 45 -7.95 -19.04 0.28
C ALA A 45 -7.05 -18.95 1.51
N LEU A 46 -7.30 -17.99 2.41
CA LEU A 46 -6.54 -17.83 3.66
C LEU A 46 -6.70 -19.04 4.59
N ASN A 47 -7.91 -19.61 4.65
CA ASN A 47 -8.19 -20.84 5.42
C ASN A 47 -7.47 -22.06 4.81
N GLY A 48 -7.50 -22.19 3.48
CA GLY A 48 -6.90 -23.31 2.76
C GLY A 48 -5.37 -23.23 2.57
N ALA A 49 -4.76 -22.05 2.77
CA ALA A 49 -3.32 -21.85 2.70
C ALA A 49 -2.59 -22.42 3.92
N SER A 50 -1.32 -22.78 3.73
CA SER A 50 -0.37 -23.22 4.75
C SER A 50 0.75 -22.18 4.94
N ASP A 51 1.50 -22.29 6.04
CA ASP A 51 2.61 -21.37 6.29
C ASP A 51 3.67 -21.43 5.18
N GLY A 52 4.07 -20.26 4.70
CA GLY A 52 5.01 -20.09 3.59
C GLY A 52 4.34 -20.00 2.21
N ASP A 53 3.03 -20.23 2.10
CA ASP A 53 2.33 -20.09 0.83
C ASP A 53 2.28 -18.64 0.33
N ILE A 54 2.18 -18.51 -0.99
CA ILE A 54 1.89 -17.25 -1.68
C ILE A 54 0.42 -17.23 -2.06
N VAL A 55 -0.30 -16.17 -1.68
CA VAL A 55 -1.70 -15.96 -2.04
C VAL A 55 -1.79 -14.82 -3.05
N TYR A 56 -2.14 -15.16 -4.30
CA TYR A 56 -2.36 -14.20 -5.37
C TYR A 56 -3.82 -13.79 -5.43
N LEU A 57 -4.07 -12.50 -5.20
CA LEU A 57 -5.40 -11.90 -5.35
C LEU A 57 -5.53 -11.39 -6.79
N PRO A 58 -6.54 -11.81 -7.55
CA PRO A 58 -6.76 -11.27 -8.89
C PRO A 58 -7.22 -9.82 -8.80
N ALA A 59 -7.24 -9.15 -9.96
CA ALA A 59 -7.92 -7.87 -10.07
C ALA A 59 -9.43 -8.05 -9.90
N GLY A 60 -10.07 -7.07 -9.26
CA GLY A 60 -11.48 -7.11 -8.90
C GLY A 60 -11.75 -6.52 -7.51
N SER A 61 -13.03 -6.35 -7.21
CA SER A 61 -13.51 -5.90 -5.90
C SER A 61 -13.87 -7.09 -5.01
N PHE A 62 -13.38 -7.06 -3.78
CA PHE A 62 -13.62 -8.04 -2.72
C PHE A 62 -14.26 -7.35 -1.54
N ASP A 63 -15.33 -7.96 -1.01
CA ASP A 63 -16.06 -7.40 0.11
C ASP A 63 -15.69 -8.01 1.45
N GLY A 64 -15.67 -7.15 2.47
CA GLY A 64 -15.53 -7.53 3.87
C GLY A 64 -14.11 -7.48 4.43
N ASN A 65 -14.01 -7.86 5.70
CA ASN A 65 -12.76 -7.87 6.45
C ASN A 65 -12.04 -9.21 6.27
N ILE A 66 -10.71 -9.17 6.25
CA ILE A 66 -9.88 -10.38 6.20
C ILE A 66 -8.94 -10.45 7.40
N VAL A 67 -8.64 -11.67 7.83
CA VAL A 67 -7.70 -11.96 8.93
C VAL A 67 -6.58 -12.83 8.42
N ILE A 68 -5.34 -12.37 8.58
CA ILE A 68 -4.12 -13.07 8.21
C ILE A 68 -3.49 -13.56 9.52
N ASN A 69 -3.50 -14.87 9.73
CA ASN A 69 -3.01 -15.54 10.95
C ASN A 69 -1.97 -16.63 10.66
N LYS A 70 -1.41 -16.63 9.46
CA LYS A 70 -0.38 -17.57 8.96
C LYS A 70 0.71 -16.77 8.26
N ARG A 71 1.92 -17.31 8.18
CA ARG A 71 3.03 -16.68 7.48
C ARG A 71 2.80 -16.77 5.97
N LEU A 72 2.08 -15.81 5.41
CA LEU A 72 1.70 -15.78 3.99
C LEU A 72 2.36 -14.61 3.26
N GLN A 73 2.70 -14.81 1.99
CA GLN A 73 3.03 -13.73 1.07
C GLN A 73 1.79 -13.41 0.24
N ILE A 74 1.12 -12.29 0.49
CA ILE A 74 -0.10 -11.91 -0.23
C ILE A 74 0.24 -10.88 -1.30
N ILE A 75 -0.14 -11.14 -2.54
CA ILE A 75 0.17 -10.30 -3.71
C ILE A 75 -1.12 -10.04 -4.49
N GLY A 76 -1.59 -8.79 -4.49
CA GLY A 76 -2.67 -8.32 -5.34
C GLY A 76 -2.21 -7.86 -6.72
N ALA A 77 -3.16 -7.36 -7.51
CA ALA A 77 -2.96 -6.84 -8.86
C ALA A 77 -2.50 -5.36 -8.90
N GLY A 78 -2.35 -4.71 -7.74
CA GLY A 78 -2.02 -3.30 -7.60
C GLY A 78 -3.22 -2.48 -7.11
N TYR A 79 -3.00 -1.19 -6.83
CA TYR A 79 -4.04 -0.27 -6.33
C TYR A 79 -4.36 0.90 -7.28
N ASN A 80 -3.47 1.20 -8.23
CA ASN A 80 -3.61 2.39 -9.07
C ASN A 80 -4.48 2.10 -10.30
N THR A 81 -5.67 2.67 -10.32
CA THR A 81 -6.70 2.44 -11.35
C THR A 81 -6.32 2.98 -12.73
N LYS A 82 -5.30 3.83 -12.86
CA LYS A 82 -4.86 4.35 -14.16
C LYS A 82 -4.17 3.33 -15.05
N VAL A 83 -3.50 2.35 -14.45
CA VAL A 83 -2.69 1.40 -15.21
C VAL A 83 -3.58 0.45 -16.01
N ARG A 84 -4.74 0.06 -15.45
CA ARG A 84 -5.59 -1.00 -15.99
C ARG A 84 -7.10 -0.78 -15.85
N GLY A 85 -7.53 0.44 -15.50
CA GLY A 85 -8.93 0.75 -15.17
C GLY A 85 -9.33 0.27 -13.77
N ALA A 86 -10.56 0.56 -13.37
CA ALA A 86 -11.10 0.18 -12.06
C ALA A 86 -11.12 -1.36 -11.85
N ASP A 87 -11.33 -2.13 -12.90
CA ASP A 87 -11.33 -3.60 -12.85
C ASP A 87 -9.93 -4.21 -12.86
N GLY A 88 -8.89 -3.38 -12.96
CA GLY A 88 -7.50 -3.79 -13.11
C GLY A 88 -6.69 -3.80 -11.82
N VAL A 89 -7.32 -3.48 -10.68
CA VAL A 89 -6.71 -3.40 -9.35
C VAL A 89 -7.33 -4.44 -8.41
N THR A 90 -6.63 -4.84 -7.36
CA THR A 90 -7.25 -5.60 -6.25
C THR A 90 -7.80 -4.60 -5.26
N TYR A 91 -9.12 -4.50 -5.17
CA TYR A 91 -9.83 -3.57 -4.30
C TYR A 91 -10.51 -4.34 -3.17
N LEU A 92 -10.20 -4.01 -1.91
CA LEU A 92 -10.82 -4.58 -0.71
C LEU A 92 -11.64 -3.50 -0.02
N THR A 93 -12.97 -3.68 0.08
CA THR A 93 -13.87 -2.69 0.70
C THR A 93 -13.79 -2.66 2.24
N GLY A 94 -13.21 -3.69 2.87
CA GLY A 94 -13.05 -3.79 4.31
C GLY A 94 -11.63 -3.56 4.82
N SER A 95 -11.37 -4.08 6.02
CA SER A 95 -10.11 -3.95 6.73
C SER A 95 -9.32 -5.25 6.74
N VAL A 96 -8.00 -5.12 6.84
CA VAL A 96 -7.07 -6.24 6.99
C VAL A 96 -6.59 -6.31 8.43
N ARG A 97 -6.82 -7.45 9.08
CA ARG A 97 -6.23 -7.77 10.39
C ARG A 97 -5.05 -8.71 10.20
N ILE A 98 -3.88 -8.30 10.70
CA ILE A 98 -2.67 -9.13 10.71
C ILE A 98 -2.44 -9.53 12.16
N VAL A 99 -2.51 -10.82 12.47
CA VAL A 99 -2.53 -11.29 13.86
C VAL A 99 -1.39 -12.29 14.12
N THR A 100 -1.20 -12.65 15.40
CA THR A 100 -0.25 -13.70 15.82
C THR A 100 -0.33 -14.92 14.89
N GLY A 101 0.83 -15.37 14.42
CA GLY A 101 0.98 -16.40 13.39
C GLY A 101 1.36 -15.85 12.01
N ALA A 102 1.15 -14.56 11.75
CA ALA A 102 1.49 -13.92 10.48
C ALA A 102 2.95 -13.47 10.32
N SER A 103 3.77 -13.58 11.37
CA SER A 103 5.16 -13.14 11.36
C SER A 103 5.97 -13.72 10.21
N GLY A 104 6.83 -12.91 9.57
CA GLY A 104 7.57 -13.30 8.37
C GLY A 104 6.77 -13.23 7.06
N GLY A 105 5.52 -12.77 7.12
CA GLY A 105 4.64 -12.59 5.98
C GLY A 105 4.79 -11.24 5.25
N SER A 106 4.00 -11.06 4.20
CA SER A 106 3.90 -9.78 3.51
C SER A 106 2.50 -9.51 2.95
N LEU A 107 2.17 -8.24 2.79
CA LEU A 107 1.02 -7.78 2.03
C LEU A 107 1.48 -6.79 0.95
N GLN A 108 1.14 -7.08 -0.30
CA GLN A 108 1.52 -6.26 -1.44
C GLN A 108 0.38 -6.02 -2.43
N GLY A 109 0.31 -4.81 -3.00
CA GLY A 109 -0.44 -4.59 -4.25
C GLY A 109 -1.95 -4.55 -4.08
N VAL A 110 -2.45 -4.00 -2.97
CA VAL A 110 -3.90 -3.97 -2.67
C VAL A 110 -4.36 -2.55 -2.36
N TYR A 111 -5.50 -2.16 -2.94
CA TYR A 111 -6.25 -1.00 -2.49
C TYR A 111 -7.18 -1.43 -1.35
N ILE A 112 -7.07 -0.80 -0.19
CA ILE A 112 -7.84 -1.12 1.02
C ILE A 112 -8.58 0.15 1.44
N SER A 113 -9.90 0.18 1.32
CA SER A 113 -10.67 1.35 1.76
C SER A 113 -10.83 1.43 3.28
N GLY A 114 -10.67 0.29 3.97
CA GLY A 114 -10.59 0.24 5.43
C GLY A 114 -9.18 0.54 5.95
N GLU A 115 -8.80 -0.17 7.00
CA GLU A 115 -7.50 -0.04 7.67
C GLU A 115 -6.71 -1.35 7.58
N ILE A 116 -5.39 -1.24 7.71
CA ILE A 116 -4.55 -2.37 8.11
C ILE A 116 -4.30 -2.24 9.60
N ARG A 117 -4.55 -3.30 10.37
CA ARG A 117 -4.38 -3.30 11.82
C ARG A 117 -3.75 -4.59 12.32
N PHE A 118 -2.80 -4.47 13.24
CA PHE A 118 -2.20 -5.61 13.91
C PHE A 118 -3.06 -6.01 15.11
N GLY A 119 -3.53 -7.24 15.14
CA GLY A 119 -4.43 -7.76 16.16
C GLY A 119 -5.93 -7.55 15.90
N THR A 120 -6.73 -8.46 16.45
CA THR A 120 -8.16 -8.24 16.72
C THR A 120 -8.40 -7.71 18.13
N ASP A 121 -7.51 -8.09 19.04
CA ASP A 121 -7.47 -7.72 20.46
C ASP A 121 -5.99 -7.67 20.91
N ALA A 122 -5.74 -7.29 22.16
CA ALA A 122 -4.38 -7.15 22.66
C ALA A 122 -3.62 -8.49 22.78
N SER A 123 -4.30 -9.63 22.80
CA SER A 123 -3.66 -10.95 22.95
C SER A 123 -3.02 -11.47 21.67
N ASN A 124 -3.40 -10.92 20.50
CA ASN A 124 -2.95 -11.41 19.20
C ASN A 124 -2.36 -10.34 18.26
N GLN A 125 -1.93 -9.21 18.79
CA GLN A 125 -1.32 -8.12 18.03
C GLN A 125 0.20 -8.25 17.80
N LYS A 126 0.81 -9.35 18.26
CA LYS A 126 2.26 -9.59 18.15
C LYS A 126 2.61 -10.21 16.80
N VAL A 127 3.22 -9.42 15.93
CA VAL A 127 3.62 -9.80 14.57
C VAL A 127 4.97 -9.15 14.27
N ASP A 128 5.95 -9.98 13.90
CA ASP A 128 7.33 -9.55 13.64
C ASP A 128 7.74 -9.88 12.21
N ASN A 129 8.77 -9.21 11.69
CA ASN A 129 9.34 -9.48 10.37
C ASN A 129 8.30 -9.39 9.23
N TYR A 130 7.46 -8.35 9.27
CA TYR A 130 6.36 -8.21 8.31
C TYR A 130 6.61 -7.06 7.33
N VAL A 131 6.25 -7.27 6.07
CA VAL A 131 6.39 -6.27 5.01
C VAL A 131 5.03 -5.83 4.48
N ILE A 132 4.77 -4.53 4.50
CA ILE A 132 3.62 -3.92 3.84
C ILE A 132 4.15 -3.07 2.70
N SER A 133 3.81 -3.42 1.46
CA SER A 133 4.34 -2.70 0.31
C SER A 133 3.33 -2.44 -0.79
N ARG A 134 3.49 -1.34 -1.52
CA ARG A 134 2.66 -1.06 -2.71
C ARG A 134 1.17 -1.23 -2.45
N CYS A 135 0.71 -0.78 -1.29
CA CYS A 135 -0.71 -0.74 -0.94
C CYS A 135 -1.20 0.70 -0.93
N PHE A 136 -2.50 0.87 -1.14
CA PHE A 136 -3.23 2.09 -0.83
C PHE A 136 -4.09 1.81 0.39
N VAL A 137 -3.96 2.59 1.47
CA VAL A 137 -4.71 2.39 2.71
C VAL A 137 -4.98 3.71 3.42
N ASN A 138 -6.10 3.82 4.13
CA ASN A 138 -6.46 5.03 4.88
C ASN A 138 -5.94 5.07 6.33
N PHE A 139 -5.69 3.93 6.97
CA PHE A 139 -5.02 3.92 8.27
C PHE A 139 -4.19 2.65 8.42
N LEU A 140 -3.02 2.82 9.04
CA LEU A 140 -2.14 1.71 9.37
C LEU A 140 -1.84 1.70 10.87
N TYR A 141 -2.24 0.62 11.54
CA TYR A 141 -1.97 0.41 12.95
C TYR A 141 -1.05 -0.78 13.13
N LEU A 142 0.13 -0.53 13.70
CA LEU A 142 1.02 -1.59 14.14
C LEU A 142 0.59 -2.20 15.47
N GLY A 143 -0.60 -1.87 15.99
CA GLY A 143 -1.24 -2.47 17.17
C GLY A 143 -2.76 -2.42 17.11
N VAL A 144 -3.44 -2.95 18.13
CA VAL A 144 -4.90 -3.13 18.07
C VAL A 144 -5.69 -1.82 18.18
N THR A 145 -5.13 -0.78 18.79
CA THR A 145 -5.71 0.56 18.90
C THR A 145 -4.66 1.61 18.56
N TRP A 146 -5.07 2.89 18.50
CA TRP A 146 -4.18 4.02 18.22
C TRP A 146 -3.15 4.27 19.34
N ASP A 147 -3.48 3.88 20.58
CA ASP A 147 -2.66 4.01 21.79
C ASP A 147 -2.05 2.70 22.26
N ALA A 148 -2.36 1.58 21.60
CA ALA A 148 -1.83 0.27 21.95
C ALA A 148 -0.31 0.31 22.08
N GLU A 149 0.20 -0.45 23.05
CA GLU A 149 1.61 -0.73 23.19
C GLU A 149 1.82 -2.20 22.84
N ASN A 150 2.68 -2.43 21.85
CA ASN A 150 3.17 -3.75 21.56
C ASN A 150 4.66 -3.69 21.26
N THR A 151 5.25 -4.87 21.23
CA THR A 151 6.68 -5.05 21.03
C THR A 151 6.98 -5.59 19.65
N ASN A 152 6.14 -5.29 18.64
CA ASN A 152 6.37 -5.73 17.27
C ASN A 152 7.76 -5.32 16.81
N ASP A 153 8.42 -6.18 16.05
CA ASP A 153 9.82 -5.99 15.68
C ASP A 153 10.05 -6.23 14.19
N ASN A 154 10.97 -5.46 13.62
CA ASN A 154 11.40 -5.56 12.23
C ASN A 154 10.24 -5.44 11.22
N ILE A 155 9.59 -4.28 11.22
CA ILE A 155 8.47 -3.99 10.31
C ILE A 155 8.95 -3.07 9.19
N LEU A 156 8.67 -3.45 7.94
CA LEU A 156 8.98 -2.65 6.77
C LEU A 156 7.69 -2.16 6.11
N ILE A 157 7.52 -0.84 6.06
CA ILE A 157 6.43 -0.15 5.37
C ILE A 157 7.06 0.57 4.18
N THR A 158 6.87 0.07 2.97
CA THR A 158 7.56 0.60 1.79
C THR A 158 6.70 0.77 0.55
N GLU A 159 6.89 1.85 -0.19
CA GLU A 159 6.21 2.06 -1.48
C GLU A 159 4.68 2.11 -1.39
N ASN A 160 4.14 2.53 -0.25
CA ASN A 160 2.70 2.65 -0.05
C ASN A 160 2.22 4.08 -0.28
N ILE A 161 0.93 4.20 -0.56
CA ILE A 161 0.17 5.42 -0.33
C ILE A 161 -0.64 5.20 0.94
N ILE A 162 -0.34 5.96 1.98
CA ILE A 162 -1.05 5.90 3.26
C ILE A 162 -1.73 7.25 3.45
N GLU A 163 -3.04 7.23 3.31
CA GLU A 163 -3.88 8.33 3.74
C GLU A 163 -4.12 8.26 5.26
N GLY A 164 -4.73 9.28 5.85
CA GLY A 164 -5.07 9.33 7.27
C GLY A 164 -3.86 9.42 8.19
N ALA A 165 -3.47 8.28 8.78
CA ALA A 165 -2.43 8.21 9.81
C ALA A 165 -1.82 6.82 9.95
N MET A 166 -0.58 6.81 10.48
CA MET A 166 0.10 5.60 10.96
C MET A 166 0.27 5.65 12.48
N PHE A 167 0.05 4.50 13.12
CA PHE A 167 0.21 4.31 14.55
C PHE A 167 1.25 3.22 14.82
N GLY A 168 2.44 3.63 15.25
CA GLY A 168 3.60 2.77 15.41
C GLY A 168 3.54 1.84 16.62
N ALA A 169 2.62 2.08 17.56
CA ALA A 169 2.38 1.26 18.76
C ALA A 169 3.65 0.94 19.58
N LYS A 170 4.68 1.79 19.50
CA LYS A 170 6.03 1.61 20.08
C LYS A 170 6.75 0.35 19.59
N ALA A 171 6.42 -0.16 18.41
CA ALA A 171 7.16 -1.21 17.73
C ALA A 171 8.65 -0.82 17.53
N SER A 172 9.53 -1.82 17.57
CA SER A 172 10.98 -1.71 17.40
C SER A 172 11.39 -1.99 15.96
N ASN A 173 12.53 -1.41 15.55
CA ASN A 173 13.14 -1.64 14.23
C ASN A 173 12.17 -1.39 13.05
N VAL A 174 11.32 -0.36 13.17
CA VAL A 174 10.38 0.02 12.13
C VAL A 174 11.06 0.89 11.08
N LYS A 175 10.89 0.52 9.80
CA LYS A 175 11.37 1.27 8.66
C LYS A 175 10.18 1.71 7.80
N VAL A 176 10.03 3.01 7.62
CA VAL A 176 9.05 3.65 6.75
C VAL A 176 9.82 4.28 5.59
N ILE A 177 9.78 3.65 4.42
CA ILE A 177 10.68 3.97 3.31
C ILE A 177 9.89 4.18 2.01
N LYS A 178 10.15 5.25 1.26
CA LYS A 178 9.50 5.50 -0.05
C LYS A 178 7.96 5.49 0.00
N ASN A 179 7.34 6.08 1.00
CA ASN A 179 5.88 6.17 1.07
C ASN A 179 5.40 7.59 0.77
N VAL A 180 4.20 7.70 0.21
CA VAL A 180 3.42 8.95 0.23
C VAL A 180 2.50 8.88 1.44
N LEU A 181 2.70 9.79 2.38
CA LEU A 181 2.01 9.83 3.66
C LEU A 181 1.17 11.10 3.70
N ARG A 182 -0.15 10.96 3.57
CA ARG A 182 -1.07 12.09 3.52
C ARG A 182 -2.01 12.09 4.70
N GLN A 183 -2.01 13.19 5.45
CA GLN A 183 -2.98 13.38 6.51
C GLN A 183 -4.33 13.76 5.88
N THR A 184 -5.41 13.11 6.32
CA THR A 184 -6.77 13.37 5.81
C THR A 184 -7.73 13.87 6.89
N SER A 185 -7.31 13.86 8.16
CA SER A 185 -8.07 14.36 9.29
C SER A 185 -7.17 14.93 10.38
N LEU A 186 -7.67 15.91 11.13
CA LEU A 186 -6.99 16.46 12.31
C LEU A 186 -7.15 15.56 13.56
N LEU A 187 -8.04 14.56 13.51
CA LEU A 187 -8.27 13.61 14.61
C LEU A 187 -7.10 12.63 14.80
N GLY A 188 -6.29 12.40 13.76
CA GLY A 188 -5.10 11.57 13.80
C GLY A 188 -3.89 12.34 13.26
N ARG A 189 -2.73 12.22 13.94
CA ARG A 189 -1.46 12.74 13.42
C ARG A 189 -0.84 11.73 12.48
N LEU A 190 -0.20 12.24 11.43
CA LEU A 190 0.27 11.45 10.30
C LEU A 190 1.17 10.28 10.74
N ALA A 191 2.06 10.52 11.72
CA ALA A 191 2.81 9.47 12.38
C ALA A 191 2.74 9.62 13.91
N THR A 192 2.23 8.58 14.56
CA THR A 192 1.97 8.57 16.00
C THR A 192 2.65 7.36 16.68
N ARG A 193 3.28 7.53 17.84
CA ARG A 193 3.84 6.43 18.67
C ARG A 193 4.94 5.61 17.99
N PHE A 194 5.86 6.29 17.29
CA PHE A 194 7.05 5.66 16.72
C PHE A 194 8.26 5.89 17.62
N LYS A 195 8.99 4.82 17.92
CA LYS A 195 10.20 4.88 18.75
C LYS A 195 11.37 4.22 18.02
N ASN A 196 12.50 4.92 17.95
CA ASN A 196 13.72 4.41 17.31
C ASN A 196 13.48 3.90 15.88
N ALA A 197 12.56 4.53 15.14
CA ALA A 197 12.20 4.18 13.79
C ALA A 197 13.01 4.99 12.77
N VAL A 198 13.07 4.50 11.53
CA VAL A 198 13.69 5.20 10.40
C VAL A 198 12.63 5.58 9.38
N PHE A 199 12.51 6.86 9.11
CA PHE A 199 11.73 7.42 8.01
C PHE A 199 12.69 7.91 6.94
N SER A 200 12.77 7.21 5.81
CA SER A 200 13.66 7.56 4.70
C SER A 200 12.92 7.73 3.39
N ASN A 201 13.27 8.76 2.62
CA ASN A 201 12.80 8.88 1.23
C ASN A 201 11.27 8.93 1.09
N ASN A 202 10.56 9.40 2.11
CA ASN A 202 9.10 9.56 2.08
C ASN A 202 8.70 10.96 1.63
N ILE A 203 7.44 11.10 1.23
CA ILE A 203 6.77 12.39 1.06
C ILE A 203 5.69 12.50 2.13
N PHE A 204 5.79 13.51 2.99
CA PHE A 204 4.75 13.83 3.95
C PHE A 204 3.90 15.00 3.44
N ILE A 205 2.59 14.80 3.50
CA ILE A 205 1.56 15.76 3.10
C ILE A 205 0.64 15.98 4.31
N PRO A 206 1.07 16.77 5.31
CA PRO A 206 0.24 17.04 6.46
C PRO A 206 -0.84 18.09 6.17
N LEU A 207 -1.90 18.09 6.99
CA LEU A 207 -2.94 19.11 6.92
C LEU A 207 -2.58 20.38 7.70
N ASP A 208 -1.70 20.26 8.68
CA ASP A 208 -1.25 21.34 9.55
C ASP A 208 0.24 21.21 9.92
N ASP A 209 0.69 22.07 10.84
CA ASP A 209 2.07 22.11 11.32
C ASP A 209 2.46 20.95 12.25
N TYR A 210 1.53 20.04 12.60
CA TYR A 210 1.73 19.02 13.63
C TYR A 210 1.54 17.58 13.10
N PRO A 211 2.39 17.12 12.16
CA PRO A 211 2.32 15.75 11.62
C PRO A 211 2.66 14.64 12.63
N PHE A 212 3.32 14.96 13.74
CA PHE A 212 3.89 13.98 14.67
C PHE A 212 3.28 14.03 16.08
N ASN A 213 3.19 12.85 16.72
CA ASN A 213 2.75 12.71 18.10
C ASN A 213 3.40 11.48 18.78
N ASP A 214 4.05 11.63 19.94
CA ASP A 214 4.81 10.55 20.59
C ASP A 214 5.81 9.90 19.62
N VAL A 215 6.67 10.73 19.02
CA VAL A 215 7.70 10.28 18.07
C VAL A 215 9.05 10.56 18.69
N THR A 216 9.77 9.50 19.07
CA THR A 216 11.02 9.63 19.84
C THR A 216 12.14 8.76 19.30
N GLY A 217 13.38 9.27 19.36
CA GLY A 217 14.57 8.52 18.92
C GLY A 217 14.61 8.20 17.42
N CYS A 218 13.76 8.82 16.61
CA CYS A 218 13.61 8.47 15.20
C CYS A 218 14.62 9.21 14.31
N ILE A 219 15.02 8.57 13.22
CA ILE A 219 15.82 9.18 12.16
C ILE A 219 14.89 9.52 11.00
N MET A 220 14.78 10.81 10.71
CA MET A 220 14.02 11.37 9.60
C MET A 220 15.02 11.85 8.57
N GLN A 221 15.24 11.09 7.50
CA GLN A 221 16.24 11.43 6.49
C GLN A 221 15.72 11.39 5.06
N ASN A 222 16.27 12.23 4.19
CA ASN A 222 15.98 12.22 2.75
C ASN A 222 14.49 12.36 2.42
N ASN A 223 13.67 12.90 3.33
CA ASN A 223 12.23 13.03 3.14
C ASN A 223 11.88 14.40 2.55
N ILE A 224 10.67 14.52 2.04
CA ILE A 224 10.09 15.78 1.58
C ILE A 224 8.82 16.06 2.37
N ILE A 225 8.65 17.29 2.89
CA ILE A 225 7.42 17.74 3.55
C ILE A 225 6.78 18.89 2.78
N THR A 226 5.58 18.63 2.29
CA THR A 226 4.90 19.46 1.28
C THR A 226 4.03 20.57 1.86
N ASN A 227 3.73 20.50 3.16
CA ASN A 227 3.01 21.51 3.89
C ASN A 227 3.51 21.52 5.34
N GLY A 228 3.50 22.69 5.96
CA GLY A 228 3.79 22.84 7.38
C GLY A 228 5.25 22.66 7.80
N LYS A 229 5.47 22.87 9.09
CA LYS A 229 6.75 22.68 9.80
C LYS A 229 6.85 21.23 10.27
N PHE A 230 8.07 20.75 10.52
CA PHE A 230 8.23 19.55 11.36
C PHE A 230 7.98 19.94 12.81
N SER A 231 6.70 19.96 13.22
CA SER A 231 6.30 20.13 14.61
C SER A 231 5.51 18.93 15.12
N ASN A 232 5.20 18.96 16.42
CA ASN A 232 4.58 17.86 17.14
C ASN A 232 3.54 18.37 18.11
N VAL A 233 2.62 17.48 18.50
CA VAL A 233 1.64 17.78 19.55
C VAL A 233 2.16 17.39 20.93
N ASN A 234 2.64 16.15 21.08
CA ASN A 234 3.14 15.63 22.35
C ASN A 234 4.39 14.77 22.14
N ASP A 235 5.18 14.63 23.19
CA ASP A 235 6.28 13.66 23.35
C ASP A 235 7.14 13.48 22.11
N PHE A 236 7.81 14.56 21.71
CA PHE A 236 8.73 14.55 20.59
C PHE A 236 10.15 14.84 21.09
N ALA A 237 11.03 13.84 20.99
CA ALA A 237 12.34 13.90 21.63
C ALA A 237 13.37 13.01 20.94
N ASN A 238 14.64 13.38 21.01
CA ASN A 238 15.78 12.61 20.51
C ASN A 238 15.71 12.25 19.01
N ASN A 239 15.04 13.07 18.21
CA ASN A 239 14.90 12.83 16.77
C ASN A 239 16.04 13.48 15.98
N GLN A 240 16.38 12.88 14.84
CA GLN A 240 17.39 13.39 13.91
C GLN A 240 16.75 13.74 12.58
N PHE A 241 17.14 14.88 12.00
CA PHE A 241 16.66 15.38 10.71
C PHE A 241 17.85 15.56 9.76
N LEU A 242 17.98 14.69 8.77
CA LEU A 242 19.14 14.64 7.88
C LEU A 242 18.71 14.78 6.43
N ASN A 243 19.19 15.82 5.74
CA ASN A 243 18.99 15.99 4.29
C ASN A 243 17.51 15.92 3.87
N ASN A 244 16.61 16.53 4.64
CA ASN A 244 15.19 16.63 4.27
C ASN A 244 14.91 17.93 3.53
N LEU A 245 13.94 17.89 2.63
CA LEU A 245 13.38 19.06 1.98
C LEU A 245 12.05 19.43 2.66
N TYR A 246 11.85 20.71 2.97
CA TYR A 246 10.61 21.20 3.56
C TYR A 246 10.15 22.50 2.89
N THR A 247 8.85 22.77 2.95
CA THR A 247 8.22 23.91 2.27
C THR A 247 7.99 25.13 3.16
N SER A 248 7.89 24.94 4.48
CA SER A 248 7.60 26.04 5.41
C SER A 248 8.79 26.99 5.63
N THR A 249 8.49 28.28 5.76
CA THR A 249 9.44 29.36 6.11
C THR A 249 10.06 29.17 7.49
N ASP A 250 9.31 28.56 8.40
CA ASP A 250 9.64 28.49 9.82
C ASP A 250 10.47 27.23 10.15
N GLY A 251 10.78 26.41 9.15
CA GLY A 251 11.75 25.33 9.22
C GLY A 251 11.37 24.13 10.09
N LEU A 252 12.41 23.46 10.61
CA LEU A 252 12.32 22.37 11.57
C LEU A 252 12.17 22.97 12.97
N THR A 253 11.06 22.70 13.68
CA THR A 253 10.94 23.18 15.06
C THR A 253 11.90 22.38 15.96
N THR A 254 12.64 23.08 16.80
CA THR A 254 13.85 22.59 17.47
C THR A 254 13.61 21.77 18.74
N GLY A 255 12.38 21.77 19.27
CA GLY A 255 12.03 20.98 20.45
C GLY A 255 12.16 19.49 20.14
N GLY A 256 13.05 18.79 20.85
CA GLY A 256 13.23 17.34 20.70
C GLY A 256 14.05 16.88 19.49
N VAL A 257 14.56 17.80 18.67
CA VAL A 257 15.51 17.49 17.59
C VAL A 257 16.93 17.60 18.14
N VAL A 258 17.66 16.48 18.15
CA VAL A 258 19.05 16.42 18.67
C VAL A 258 20.09 16.57 17.58
N ARG A 259 19.71 16.40 16.31
CA ARG A 259 20.57 16.65 15.15
C ARG A 259 19.73 17.13 13.98
N SER A 260 20.17 18.21 13.34
CA SER A 260 19.56 18.77 12.13
C SER A 260 20.66 19.21 11.16
N GLU A 261 20.83 18.50 10.05
CA GLU A 261 21.93 18.71 9.10
C GLU A 261 21.46 18.52 7.66
N GLY A 262 21.98 19.33 6.73
CA GLY A 262 21.74 19.19 5.30
C GLY A 262 20.29 19.46 4.84
N ASN A 263 19.40 19.89 5.74
CA ASN A 263 18.01 20.15 5.40
C ASN A 263 17.85 21.46 4.60
N VAL A 264 17.01 21.46 3.58
CA VAL A 264 16.81 22.58 2.66
C VAL A 264 15.35 22.99 2.61
N ARG A 265 15.10 24.30 2.70
CA ARG A 265 13.78 24.87 2.39
C ARG A 265 13.65 25.09 0.89
N MET A 266 12.53 24.69 0.30
CA MET A 266 12.16 25.06 -1.07
C MET A 266 10.65 25.26 -1.21
N ASP A 267 10.22 26.20 -2.06
CA ASP A 267 8.79 26.43 -2.28
C ASP A 267 8.16 25.24 -3.03
N LEU A 268 6.93 24.86 -2.67
CA LEU A 268 6.29 23.64 -3.18
C LEU A 268 6.26 23.55 -4.71
N ALA A 269 5.98 24.68 -5.36
CA ALA A 269 5.91 24.80 -6.81
C ALA A 269 7.24 24.49 -7.53
N GLU A 270 8.35 24.41 -6.79
CA GLU A 270 9.68 24.16 -7.32
C GLU A 270 10.14 22.72 -7.09
N ILE A 271 9.46 21.94 -6.24
CA ILE A 271 9.94 20.62 -5.81
C ILE A 271 9.65 19.55 -6.84
N PHE A 272 8.39 19.43 -7.25
CA PHE A 272 7.89 18.29 -8.03
C PHE A 272 7.59 18.65 -9.48
N VAL A 273 7.68 17.67 -10.37
CA VAL A 273 7.28 17.80 -11.78
C VAL A 273 5.78 18.11 -11.88
N ASN A 274 4.93 17.40 -11.12
CA ASN A 274 3.49 17.66 -11.09
C ASN A 274 2.88 17.35 -9.71
N TYR A 275 3.05 18.25 -8.75
CA TYR A 275 2.24 18.26 -7.54
C TYR A 275 2.19 19.68 -6.97
N LYS A 276 0.98 20.21 -6.77
CA LYS A 276 0.77 21.61 -6.35
C LYS A 276 0.18 21.74 -4.94
N GLY A 277 0.09 20.63 -4.20
CA GLY A 277 -0.60 20.57 -2.93
C GLY A 277 -2.07 20.19 -3.08
N GLY A 278 -2.71 19.82 -1.95
CA GLY A 278 -4.10 19.41 -1.91
C GLY A 278 -4.30 17.88 -1.83
N PRO A 279 -5.51 17.38 -2.18
CA PRO A 279 -5.81 15.96 -2.20
C PRO A 279 -4.87 15.19 -3.14
N LEU A 280 -4.49 13.99 -2.74
CA LEU A 280 -3.71 13.10 -3.59
C LEU A 280 -4.54 12.69 -4.80
N THR A 281 -3.91 12.71 -5.97
CA THR A 281 -4.48 12.17 -7.19
C THR A 281 -3.51 11.19 -7.82
N PHE A 282 -4.01 10.23 -8.60
CA PHE A 282 -3.12 9.40 -9.42
C PHE A 282 -2.52 10.16 -10.61
N ASP A 283 -2.83 11.46 -10.80
CA ASP A 283 -2.18 12.38 -11.76
C ASP A 283 -0.91 13.01 -11.20
N ASP A 284 -0.68 12.93 -9.90
CA ASP A 284 0.48 13.54 -9.27
C ASP A 284 1.77 12.86 -9.76
N ASP A 285 2.76 13.68 -10.11
CA ASP A 285 4.13 13.26 -10.44
C ASP A 285 5.09 13.83 -9.40
N TYR A 286 5.53 12.93 -8.52
CA TYR A 286 6.42 13.22 -7.41
C TYR A 286 7.91 13.15 -7.79
N HIS A 287 8.26 13.02 -9.07
CA HIS A 287 9.65 13.21 -9.50
C HIS A 287 10.11 14.63 -9.18
N LEU A 288 11.38 14.77 -8.79
CA LEU A 288 11.96 16.06 -8.47
C LEU A 288 12.23 16.89 -9.73
N THR A 289 12.01 18.20 -9.66
CA THR A 289 12.47 19.11 -10.72
C THR A 289 14.00 19.19 -10.74
N PRO A 290 14.61 19.65 -11.85
CA PRO A 290 16.05 19.91 -11.89
C PRO A 290 16.52 20.90 -10.80
N LYS A 291 15.67 21.87 -10.42
CA LYS A 291 15.98 22.82 -9.36
C LYS A 291 16.08 22.11 -8.00
N ALA A 292 15.12 21.25 -7.68
CA ALA A 292 15.12 20.46 -6.46
C ALA A 292 16.31 19.49 -6.39
N ILE A 293 16.62 18.79 -7.49
CA ILE A 293 17.74 17.85 -7.60
C ILE A 293 19.09 18.55 -7.34
N ASN A 294 19.23 19.81 -7.74
CA ASN A 294 20.46 20.59 -7.54
C ASN A 294 20.53 21.24 -6.15
N ALA A 295 19.39 21.47 -5.50
CA ALA A 295 19.33 22.12 -4.20
C ALA A 295 19.75 21.20 -3.05
N ILE A 296 19.52 19.89 -3.17
CA ILE A 296 19.80 18.93 -2.10
C ILE A 296 20.16 17.55 -2.64
N ARG A 297 21.10 16.88 -1.95
CA ARG A 297 21.42 15.46 -2.12
C ARG A 297 20.99 14.70 -0.88
N ALA A 298 20.59 13.44 -1.06
CA ALA A 298 20.36 12.54 0.06
C ALA A 298 21.66 12.23 0.81
N THR A 299 21.53 11.68 2.02
CA THR A 299 22.65 11.29 2.89
C THR A 299 23.59 10.26 2.26
N ASP A 300 23.12 9.51 1.27
CA ASP A 300 23.87 8.50 0.50
C ASP A 300 24.39 9.04 -0.86
N GLY A 301 24.19 10.35 -1.13
CA GLY A 301 24.55 10.99 -2.40
C GLY A 301 23.47 10.88 -3.48
N GLY A 302 22.39 10.13 -3.24
CA GLY A 302 21.24 10.00 -4.14
C GLY A 302 20.32 11.22 -4.14
N GLN A 303 19.07 11.01 -4.54
CA GLN A 303 18.02 12.04 -4.47
C GLN A 303 17.22 11.90 -3.17
N VAL A 304 16.57 12.98 -2.72
CA VAL A 304 15.57 12.91 -1.66
C VAL A 304 14.22 12.45 -2.22
N GLY A 305 13.33 11.97 -1.36
CA GLY A 305 12.00 11.50 -1.77
C GLY A 305 12.00 10.13 -2.45
N LEU A 306 10.86 9.79 -3.06
CA LEU A 306 10.48 8.42 -3.45
C LEU A 306 11.46 7.72 -4.40
N TYR A 307 12.09 8.48 -5.29
CA TYR A 307 12.90 7.95 -6.40
C TYR A 307 14.41 7.92 -6.09
N GLY A 308 14.77 8.27 -4.86
CA GLY A 308 16.16 8.56 -4.49
C GLY A 308 17.02 7.39 -4.04
N THR A 309 16.48 6.17 -3.99
CA THR A 309 17.18 4.97 -3.52
C THR A 309 17.61 4.07 -4.69
N ASP A 310 18.52 3.12 -4.45
CA ASP A 310 18.98 2.13 -5.45
C ASP A 310 17.86 1.30 -6.12
N SER A 311 16.72 1.16 -5.43
CA SER A 311 15.48 0.60 -5.98
C SER A 311 14.38 1.64 -5.81
N PRO A 312 14.20 2.57 -6.77
CA PRO A 312 13.24 3.66 -6.68
C PRO A 312 11.80 3.18 -6.44
N PHE A 313 10.95 4.06 -5.93
CA PHE A 313 9.50 3.82 -5.94
C PHE A 313 9.05 3.47 -7.36
N LYS A 314 8.33 2.37 -7.48
CA LYS A 314 7.81 1.94 -8.78
C LYS A 314 6.54 2.72 -9.10
N ASP A 315 6.56 3.46 -10.20
CA ASP A 315 5.40 4.23 -10.65
C ASP A 315 4.13 3.40 -10.63
N TYR A 316 3.05 4.04 -10.18
CA TYR A 316 1.73 3.45 -10.00
C TYR A 316 1.66 2.29 -8.98
N GLY A 317 2.73 2.04 -8.21
CA GLY A 317 2.76 1.00 -7.18
C GLY A 317 2.52 -0.40 -7.75
N ILE A 318 3.00 -0.68 -8.97
CA ILE A 318 2.76 -1.96 -9.63
C ILE A 318 3.49 -3.09 -8.87
N PRO A 319 2.79 -4.15 -8.43
CA PRO A 319 3.40 -5.26 -7.70
C PRO A 319 4.45 -6.02 -8.52
N VAL A 320 5.25 -6.88 -7.85
CA VAL A 320 6.34 -7.62 -8.52
C VAL A 320 5.87 -8.83 -9.34
N ASN A 321 4.58 -9.18 -9.30
CA ASN A 321 4.08 -10.30 -10.07
C ASN A 321 4.08 -9.98 -11.58
N PRO A 322 4.45 -10.94 -12.44
CA PRO A 322 4.39 -10.75 -13.88
C PRO A 322 3.01 -10.29 -14.35
N ALA A 323 3.00 -9.30 -15.21
CA ALA A 323 1.80 -8.69 -15.75
C ALA A 323 1.37 -9.39 -17.04
N ILE A 324 0.19 -10.02 -17.06
CA ILE A 324 -0.43 -10.40 -18.34
C ILE A 324 -0.86 -9.12 -19.06
N LYS A 325 -0.21 -8.81 -20.18
CA LYS A 325 -0.51 -7.66 -21.05
C LYS A 325 -1.56 -7.97 -22.10
N GLU A 326 -1.61 -9.23 -22.53
CA GLU A 326 -2.54 -9.69 -23.54
C GLU A 326 -2.85 -11.16 -23.29
N ALA A 327 -4.14 -11.51 -23.33
CA ALA A 327 -4.62 -12.89 -23.29
C ALA A 327 -5.61 -13.08 -24.44
N LYS A 328 -5.22 -13.83 -25.46
CA LYS A 328 -6.07 -14.22 -26.59
C LYS A 328 -6.33 -15.71 -26.53
N ILE A 329 -7.50 -16.06 -26.01
CA ILE A 329 -8.01 -17.43 -26.00
C ILE A 329 -9.03 -17.54 -27.13
N SER A 330 -8.83 -18.50 -28.03
CA SER A 330 -9.78 -18.74 -29.11
C SER A 330 -11.11 -19.21 -28.52
N PRO A 331 -12.26 -18.78 -29.08
CA PRO A 331 -13.56 -19.16 -28.54
C PRO A 331 -13.88 -20.65 -28.75
N MET A 332 -13.17 -21.32 -29.67
CA MET A 332 -13.35 -22.73 -29.97
C MET A 332 -12.03 -23.42 -30.34
N THR A 333 -12.03 -24.75 -30.26
CA THR A 333 -10.95 -25.58 -30.75
C THR A 333 -10.90 -25.58 -32.28
N ASN A 334 -9.71 -25.79 -32.85
CA ASN A 334 -9.55 -25.99 -34.29
C ASN A 334 -10.08 -27.38 -34.72
N SER A 335 -10.06 -27.66 -36.02
CA SER A 335 -10.49 -28.96 -36.59
C SER A 335 -9.70 -30.18 -36.08
N LYS A 336 -8.59 -29.96 -35.36
CA LYS A 336 -7.79 -30.99 -34.68
C LYS A 336 -8.07 -31.08 -33.18
N GLY A 337 -9.07 -30.36 -32.66
CA GLY A 337 -9.42 -30.34 -31.24
C GLY A 337 -8.50 -29.46 -30.38
N GLN A 338 -7.65 -28.61 -30.95
CA GLN A 338 -6.70 -27.77 -30.20
C GLN A 338 -7.25 -26.38 -29.93
N LEU A 339 -7.17 -25.89 -28.70
CA LEU A 339 -7.54 -24.52 -28.33
C LEU A 339 -6.32 -23.60 -28.46
N LYS A 340 -6.37 -22.61 -29.36
CA LYS A 340 -5.26 -21.67 -29.52
C LYS A 340 -5.33 -20.60 -28.43
N ILE A 341 -4.28 -20.53 -27.63
CA ILE A 341 -4.10 -19.58 -26.54
C ILE A 341 -2.80 -18.81 -26.79
N ASN A 342 -2.84 -17.49 -26.70
CA ASN A 342 -1.64 -16.64 -26.76
C ASN A 342 -1.65 -15.70 -25.57
N PHE A 343 -0.56 -15.70 -24.81
CA PHE A 343 -0.33 -14.76 -23.72
C PHE A 343 0.88 -13.90 -24.04
N LYS A 344 0.78 -12.61 -23.74
CA LYS A 344 1.93 -11.72 -23.60
C LYS A 344 2.08 -11.40 -22.12
N VAL A 345 3.21 -11.78 -21.54
CA VAL A 345 3.53 -11.54 -20.13
C VAL A 345 4.73 -10.61 -20.05
N GLU A 346 4.65 -9.60 -19.19
CA GLU A 346 5.74 -8.69 -18.88
C GLU A 346 6.25 -9.00 -17.46
N ALA A 347 7.51 -9.42 -17.36
CA ALA A 347 8.20 -9.53 -16.09
C ALA A 347 8.29 -8.14 -15.43
N GLN A 348 8.00 -8.08 -14.14
CA GLN A 348 8.08 -6.84 -13.38
C GLN A 348 9.44 -6.75 -12.70
N SER A 349 10.16 -5.64 -12.90
CA SER A 349 11.36 -5.35 -12.12
C SER A 349 10.98 -5.09 -10.65
N LYS A 350 11.93 -5.42 -9.76
CA LYS A 350 11.81 -5.19 -8.32
C LYS A 350 11.76 -3.72 -7.98
#